data_AF-A0A350XKE9-F1
#
_entry.id   AF-A0A350XKE9-F1
#
_cell.length_a   1.000
_cell.length_b   1.000
_cell.length_c   1.000
_cell.angle_alpha   90.00
_cell.angle_beta   90.00
_cell.angle_gamma   90.00
#
_symmetry.space_group_name_H-M   'P 1'
#
loop_
_entity.id
_entity.type
_entity.pdbx_description
1 polymer ?
#
loop_
_entity_poly.entity_id
_entity_poly.type
_entity_poly.pdbx_seq_one_letter_code
_entity_poly.pdbx_strand_id
1 'polypeptide(L)'
;MAFTDNSDLYGAIHEEGINLVVRHLMSQRPSVFNYATAQVAENQQLWCAKINVAPGVTDKYYTDKYGKNPIFTIEKPLPVLGTNGAVGMNFCFHLVQAQIDFHPGNILTLPPELNPPLAEQHFAANIRVCGGLGCPSKETLDNVQIPTGDQPPIILPAQQLACFCLDLFVVGHVEITTNLAGKQQLKTKVDGLEIVDMQPEGLENSCECYLNTLVQLVILPRVSVAVEKLTFEILKGLPKIVLSASTKVPNNPAIEDNQLKVFIEVEVLP
;
A
#
# COMPACT_ATOMS: atom_id res chain seq x y z
N MET A 1 -14.96 26.78 -23.54
CA MET A 1 -14.37 26.16 -22.33
C MET A 1 -14.90 24.74 -22.32
N ALA A 2 -14.23 23.82 -23.03
CA ALA A 2 -14.84 22.53 -23.42
C ALA A 2 -15.05 21.52 -22.28
N PHE A 3 -14.34 21.68 -21.15
CA PHE A 3 -14.29 20.66 -20.08
C PHE A 3 -15.48 20.69 -19.11
N THR A 4 -16.28 21.75 -19.11
CA THR A 4 -17.48 21.89 -18.26
C THR A 4 -18.76 22.03 -19.10
N ASP A 5 -18.70 21.78 -20.41
CA ASP A 5 -19.87 21.87 -21.28
C ASP A 5 -20.96 20.85 -20.87
N ASN A 6 -20.56 19.79 -20.15
CA ASN A 6 -21.42 18.70 -19.70
C ASN A 6 -21.38 18.48 -18.17
N SER A 7 -20.81 19.41 -17.39
CA SER A 7 -20.73 19.30 -15.92
C SER A 7 -20.42 20.65 -15.27
N ASP A 8 -20.91 20.89 -14.06
CA ASP A 8 -20.67 22.14 -13.33
C ASP A 8 -19.25 22.23 -12.73
N LEU A 9 -18.67 21.10 -12.35
CA LEU A 9 -17.33 21.00 -11.78
C LEU A 9 -16.56 19.83 -12.40
N TYR A 10 -15.29 20.06 -12.68
CA TYR A 10 -14.35 19.08 -13.23
C TYR A 10 -13.13 18.96 -12.32
N GLY A 11 -12.77 17.74 -11.96
CA GLY A 11 -11.55 17.42 -11.25
C GLY A 11 -10.75 16.37 -12.01
N ALA A 12 -9.44 16.54 -12.07
CA ALA A 12 -8.54 15.53 -12.61
C ALA A 12 -7.30 15.40 -11.74
N ILE A 13 -6.84 14.15 -11.58
CA ILE A 13 -5.63 13.82 -10.84
C ILE A 13 -4.72 13.04 -11.80
N HIS A 14 -3.55 13.61 -12.08
CA HIS A 14 -2.52 12.94 -12.86
C HIS A 14 -1.77 11.93 -11.99
N GLU A 15 -1.45 10.76 -12.56
CA GLU A 15 -0.73 9.69 -11.85
C GLU A 15 0.61 10.16 -11.25
N GLU A 16 1.33 11.04 -11.95
CA GLU A 16 2.60 11.62 -11.46
C GLU A 16 2.41 12.33 -10.11
N GLY A 17 1.29 13.04 -9.94
CA GLY A 17 0.94 13.68 -8.68
C GLY A 17 0.73 12.66 -7.57
N ILE A 18 0.04 11.56 -7.86
CA ILE A 18 -0.17 10.46 -6.90
C ILE A 18 1.17 9.83 -6.53
N ASN A 19 1.98 9.49 -7.52
CA ASN A 19 3.30 8.87 -7.36
C ASN A 19 4.27 9.78 -6.58
N LEU A 20 4.18 11.11 -6.76
CA LEU A 20 4.95 12.07 -5.97
C LEU A 20 4.49 12.08 -4.51
N VAL A 21 3.18 12.12 -4.25
CA VAL A 21 2.64 12.11 -2.88
C VAL A 21 3.01 10.82 -2.16
N VAL A 22 2.87 9.65 -2.81
CA VAL A 22 3.26 8.35 -2.24
C VAL A 22 4.73 8.34 -1.87
N ARG A 23 5.64 8.70 -2.79
CA ARG A 23 7.08 8.79 -2.51
C ARG A 23 7.38 9.76 -1.37
N HIS A 24 6.70 10.91 -1.34
CA HIS A 24 6.88 11.89 -0.29
C HIS A 24 6.46 11.32 1.08
N LEU A 25 5.29 10.69 1.17
CA LEU A 25 4.81 10.05 2.41
C LEU A 25 5.76 8.94 2.87
N MET A 26 6.23 8.08 1.98
CA MET A 26 7.21 7.03 2.31
C MET A 26 8.50 7.63 2.88
N SER A 27 8.97 8.75 2.34
CA SER A 27 10.18 9.41 2.85
C SER A 27 9.98 10.13 4.18
N GLN A 28 8.79 10.68 4.43
CA GLN A 28 8.48 11.47 5.63
C GLN A 28 8.01 10.61 6.80
N ARG A 29 7.36 9.47 6.53
CA ARG A 29 6.77 8.56 7.51
C ARG A 29 7.16 7.10 7.22
N PRO A 30 8.46 6.77 7.19
CA PRO A 30 8.92 5.44 6.80
C PRO A 30 8.37 4.30 7.67
N SER A 31 8.10 4.51 8.95
CA SER A 31 7.56 3.45 9.83
C SER A 31 6.19 2.90 9.41
N VAL A 32 5.43 3.63 8.58
CA VAL A 32 4.17 3.15 8.00
C VAL A 32 4.42 2.06 6.95
N PHE A 33 5.63 1.98 6.40
CA PHE A 33 6.00 1.13 5.28
C PHE A 33 7.10 0.11 5.62
N ASN A 34 7.77 0.29 6.76
CA ASN A 34 8.89 -0.55 7.17
C ASN A 34 8.60 -1.16 8.55
N TYR A 35 8.66 -2.49 8.61
CA TYR A 35 8.37 -3.30 9.78
C TYR A 35 9.58 -4.17 10.09
N ALA A 36 10.01 -4.22 11.34
CA ALA A 36 11.15 -5.04 11.72
C ALA A 36 11.11 -5.42 13.19
N THR A 37 11.83 -6.47 13.56
CA THR A 37 12.12 -6.72 14.97
C THR A 37 13.14 -5.71 15.49
N ALA A 38 13.16 -5.49 16.81
CA ALA A 38 14.03 -4.50 17.45
C ALA A 38 15.51 -4.66 17.07
N GLN A 39 16.03 -5.90 17.06
CA GLN A 39 17.44 -6.17 16.68
C GLN A 39 17.75 -5.72 15.24
N VAL A 40 16.82 -5.93 14.32
CA VAL A 40 17.02 -5.56 12.91
C VAL A 40 16.90 -4.06 12.73
N ALA A 41 15.93 -3.42 13.38
CA ALA A 41 15.76 -1.97 13.33
C ALA A 41 17.00 -1.22 13.85
N GLU A 42 17.68 -1.75 14.86
CA GLU A 42 18.89 -1.15 15.43
C GLU A 42 20.17 -1.41 14.62
N ASN A 43 20.14 -2.33 13.65
CA ASN A 43 21.31 -2.72 12.87
C ASN A 43 21.04 -2.62 11.36
N GLN A 44 21.50 -1.52 10.76
CA GLN A 44 21.35 -1.24 9.33
C GLN A 44 21.92 -2.32 8.41
N GLN A 45 22.92 -3.11 8.86
CA GLN A 45 23.47 -4.22 8.06
C GLN A 45 22.48 -5.37 7.88
N LEU A 46 21.44 -5.43 8.73
CA LEU A 46 20.38 -6.42 8.65
C LEU A 46 19.19 -5.95 7.80
N TRP A 47 19.21 -4.74 7.22
CA TRP A 47 18.10 -4.25 6.42
C TRP A 47 18.15 -4.84 5.01
N CYS A 48 17.03 -5.37 4.52
CA CYS A 48 16.97 -6.00 3.20
C CYS A 48 16.89 -5.01 2.03
N ALA A 49 16.66 -3.73 2.32
CA ALA A 49 16.68 -2.68 1.33
C ALA A 49 17.09 -1.35 1.96
N LYS A 50 17.66 -0.47 1.13
CA LYS A 50 17.94 0.91 1.53
C LYS A 50 16.61 1.67 1.67
N ILE A 51 16.42 2.33 2.81
CA ILE A 51 15.27 3.19 3.07
C ILE A 51 15.66 4.64 2.78
N ASN A 52 14.98 5.27 1.83
CA ASN A 52 15.16 6.69 1.55
C ASN A 52 14.29 7.50 2.51
N VAL A 53 14.92 8.24 3.41
CA VAL A 53 14.24 9.07 4.40
C VAL A 53 14.50 10.56 4.15
N ALA A 54 13.51 11.39 4.46
CA ALA A 54 13.65 12.83 4.34
C ALA A 54 14.61 13.40 5.42
N PRO A 55 15.24 14.56 5.16
CA PRO A 55 16.05 15.24 6.17
C PRO A 55 15.24 15.49 7.46
N GLY A 56 15.80 15.13 8.62
CA GLY A 56 15.14 15.26 9.92
C GLY A 56 14.41 14.00 10.40
N VAL A 57 14.21 13.00 9.52
CA VAL A 57 13.82 11.66 9.96
C VAL A 57 15.07 10.97 10.50
N THR A 58 15.09 10.70 11.81
CA THR A 58 16.24 10.07 12.46
C THR A 58 15.92 8.66 12.89
N ASP A 59 16.91 7.77 12.73
CA ASP A 59 16.91 6.39 13.23
C ASP A 59 16.75 6.30 14.76
N LYS A 60 17.00 7.43 15.44
CA LYS A 60 16.88 7.52 16.88
C LYS A 60 15.41 7.66 17.27
N TYR A 61 14.97 6.75 18.14
CA TYR A 61 13.76 6.76 18.97
C TYR A 61 13.46 8.08 19.74
N TYR A 62 14.24 9.13 19.51
CA TYR A 62 14.25 10.40 20.23
C TYR A 62 13.45 11.47 19.50
N THR A 63 12.55 12.06 20.27
CA THR A 63 11.64 13.16 19.97
C THR A 63 12.33 14.32 19.25
N ASP A 64 11.86 14.64 18.05
CA ASP A 64 12.00 16.00 17.52
C ASP A 64 10.94 16.92 18.19
N LYS A 65 10.88 18.17 17.76
CA LYS A 65 9.90 19.17 18.23
C LYS A 65 8.42 18.75 17.96
N TYR A 66 8.19 17.74 17.12
CA TYR A 66 6.89 17.30 16.60
C TYR A 66 6.52 15.84 16.98
N GLY A 67 7.41 15.08 17.64
CA GLY A 67 7.14 13.74 18.18
C GLY A 67 8.17 12.68 17.77
N LYS A 68 7.82 11.40 17.96
CA LYS A 68 8.63 10.25 17.48
C LYS A 68 8.32 10.00 16.00
N ASN A 69 9.35 9.98 15.16
CA ASN A 69 9.22 9.63 13.74
C ASN A 69 10.22 8.51 13.36
N PRO A 70 9.99 7.27 13.82
CA PRO A 70 10.95 6.19 13.63
C PRO A 70 10.99 5.72 12.17
N ILE A 71 12.09 5.06 11.80
CA ILE A 71 12.23 4.41 10.49
C ILE A 71 11.36 3.16 10.40
N PHE A 72 11.28 2.38 11.49
CA PHE A 72 10.52 1.14 11.56
C PHE A 72 9.35 1.22 12.54
N THR A 73 8.26 0.55 12.19
CA THR A 73 7.34 -0.01 13.19
C THR A 73 7.97 -1.28 13.76
N ILE A 74 8.12 -1.34 15.09
CA ILE A 74 8.72 -2.50 15.74
C ILE A 74 7.68 -3.59 15.95
N GLU A 75 7.93 -4.74 15.33
CA GLU A 75 7.12 -5.94 15.46
C GLU A 75 7.75 -6.96 16.42
N LYS A 76 6.88 -7.82 16.98
CA LYS A 76 7.35 -8.96 17.79
C LYS A 76 8.08 -9.96 16.89
N PRO A 77 9.14 -10.63 17.37
CA PRO A 77 9.80 -11.70 16.63
C PRO A 77 8.83 -12.78 16.13
N LEU A 78 9.11 -13.33 14.95
CA LEU A 78 8.32 -14.40 14.36
C LEU A 78 8.42 -15.65 15.26
N PRO A 79 7.33 -16.16 15.84
CA PRO A 79 7.42 -17.29 16.76
C PRO A 79 7.78 -18.58 16.02
N VAL A 80 8.67 -19.37 16.61
CA VAL A 80 8.95 -20.74 16.15
C VAL A 80 7.75 -21.61 16.53
N LEU A 81 7.13 -22.24 15.55
CA LEU A 81 5.95 -23.08 15.77
C LEU A 81 6.30 -24.26 16.71
N GLY A 82 5.37 -24.59 17.60
CA GLY A 82 5.56 -25.66 18.59
C GLY A 82 6.29 -25.23 19.87
N THR A 83 6.86 -24.02 19.94
CA THR A 83 7.50 -23.51 21.17
C THR A 83 6.58 -22.65 22.03
N ASN A 84 5.29 -22.52 21.67
CA ASN A 84 4.31 -21.65 22.35
C ASN A 84 4.80 -20.20 22.55
N GLY A 85 5.55 -19.66 21.58
CA GLY A 85 6.12 -18.31 21.66
C GLY A 85 7.38 -18.17 22.52
N ALA A 86 7.91 -19.26 23.07
CA ALA A 86 9.15 -19.26 23.86
C ALA A 86 10.42 -19.03 23.02
N VAL A 87 10.35 -19.17 21.71
CA VAL A 87 11.45 -18.92 20.78
C VAL A 87 10.94 -18.07 19.62
N GLY A 88 11.70 -17.04 19.26
CA GLY A 88 11.36 -16.11 18.18
C GLY A 88 12.52 -15.85 17.23
N MET A 89 12.20 -15.50 15.98
CA MET A 89 13.15 -15.19 14.92
C MET A 89 13.04 -13.72 14.51
N ASN A 90 14.19 -13.12 14.22
CA ASN A 90 14.26 -11.75 13.73
C ASN A 90 13.90 -11.67 12.25
N PHE A 91 13.20 -10.60 11.86
CA PHE A 91 12.83 -10.39 10.46
C PHE A 91 12.68 -8.89 10.18
N CYS A 92 12.62 -8.56 8.89
CA CYS A 92 12.10 -7.28 8.42
C CYS A 92 11.22 -7.45 7.18
N PHE A 93 10.37 -6.46 6.95
CA PHE A 93 9.52 -6.33 5.79
C PHE A 93 9.36 -4.85 5.43
N HIS A 94 9.61 -4.51 4.18
CA HIS A 94 9.72 -3.15 3.68
C HIS A 94 8.88 -3.03 2.42
N LEU A 95 7.96 -2.07 2.36
CA LEU A 95 7.42 -1.58 1.10
C LEU A 95 8.41 -0.54 0.57
N VAL A 96 9.14 -0.90 -0.49
CA VAL A 96 10.25 -0.08 -1.02
C VAL A 96 9.82 0.81 -2.19
N GLN A 97 8.76 0.41 -2.91
CA GLN A 97 8.18 1.17 -4.00
C GLN A 97 6.67 0.93 -4.06
N ALA A 98 5.92 1.97 -4.37
CA ALA A 98 4.53 1.90 -4.79
C ALA A 98 4.32 2.96 -5.89
N GLN A 99 3.78 2.52 -7.01
CA GLN A 99 3.58 3.34 -8.19
C GLN A 99 2.26 2.98 -8.88
N ILE A 100 1.58 3.98 -9.41
CA ILE A 100 0.36 3.87 -10.20
C ILE A 100 0.65 4.35 -11.62
N ASP A 101 -0.01 3.72 -12.59
CA ASP A 101 0.03 4.02 -14.01
C ASP A 101 -1.39 3.93 -14.56
N PHE A 102 -1.91 5.04 -15.08
CA PHE A 102 -3.22 5.16 -15.67
C PHE A 102 -3.13 4.88 -17.18
N HIS A 103 -4.24 4.44 -17.78
CA HIS A 103 -4.29 4.25 -19.23
C HIS A 103 -3.79 5.52 -19.98
N PRO A 104 -2.92 5.38 -21.01
CA PRO A 104 -2.56 4.16 -21.74
C PRO A 104 -1.54 3.19 -21.11
N GLY A 105 -0.98 3.47 -19.94
CA GLY A 105 0.03 2.61 -19.32
C GLY A 105 1.40 2.85 -19.91
N ASN A 106 2.07 3.92 -19.50
CA ASN A 106 3.34 4.38 -20.05
C ASN A 106 4.52 4.31 -19.05
N ILE A 107 4.25 3.96 -17.79
CA ILE A 107 5.28 3.87 -16.76
C ILE A 107 5.60 2.41 -16.39
N LEU A 108 4.58 1.55 -16.31
CA LEU A 108 4.68 0.18 -15.86
C LEU A 108 4.56 -0.79 -17.04
N THR A 109 5.41 -1.81 -17.03
CA THR A 109 5.25 -2.97 -17.92
C THR A 109 4.56 -4.08 -17.14
N LEU A 110 3.33 -4.42 -17.53
CA LEU A 110 2.57 -5.47 -16.86
C LEU A 110 3.13 -6.86 -17.17
N PRO A 111 3.10 -7.79 -16.20
CA PRO A 111 3.44 -9.18 -16.44
C PRO A 111 2.41 -9.85 -17.37
N PRO A 112 2.80 -10.90 -18.14
CA PRO A 112 1.92 -11.58 -19.10
C PRO A 112 0.57 -12.03 -18.54
N GLU A 113 0.55 -12.44 -17.27
CA GLU A 113 -0.60 -12.95 -16.53
C GLU A 113 -1.72 -11.91 -16.40
N LEU A 114 -1.36 -10.62 -16.44
CA LEU A 114 -2.29 -9.49 -16.39
C LEU A 114 -2.70 -8.94 -17.76
N ASN A 115 -2.45 -9.70 -18.84
CA ASN A 115 -2.88 -9.41 -20.21
C ASN A 115 -2.50 -7.99 -20.72
N PRO A 116 -1.20 -7.65 -20.79
CA PRO A 116 -0.76 -6.37 -21.36
C PRO A 116 -1.24 -6.17 -22.81
N PRO A 117 -1.48 -4.92 -23.27
CA PRO A 117 -1.29 -3.65 -22.56
C PRO A 117 -2.45 -3.33 -21.59
N LEU A 118 -2.26 -2.31 -20.76
CA LEU A 118 -3.30 -1.83 -19.85
C LEU A 118 -4.56 -1.41 -20.62
N ALA A 119 -5.68 -2.05 -20.32
CA ALA A 119 -6.96 -1.79 -20.98
C ALA A 119 -7.45 -0.33 -20.77
N GLU A 120 -8.30 0.15 -21.68
CA GLU A 120 -8.97 1.46 -21.53
C GLU A 120 -9.77 1.50 -20.23
N GLN A 121 -9.85 2.67 -19.58
CA GLN A 121 -10.56 2.86 -18.30
C GLN A 121 -9.98 2.08 -17.11
N HIS A 122 -8.76 1.56 -17.23
CA HIS A 122 -8.07 0.85 -16.16
C HIS A 122 -6.81 1.58 -15.70
N PHE A 123 -6.38 1.23 -14.49
CA PHE A 123 -5.09 1.58 -13.92
C PHE A 123 -4.31 0.32 -13.58
N ALA A 124 -2.99 0.44 -13.62
CA ALA A 124 -2.06 -0.50 -13.04
C ALA A 124 -1.41 0.10 -11.80
N ALA A 125 -1.03 -0.74 -10.85
CA ALA A 125 -0.15 -0.40 -9.76
C ALA A 125 0.95 -1.43 -9.63
N ASN A 126 2.18 -0.98 -9.40
CA ASN A 126 3.31 -1.82 -9.03
C ASN A 126 3.72 -1.50 -7.59
N ILE A 127 3.84 -2.54 -6.78
CA ILE A 127 4.29 -2.47 -5.40
C ILE A 127 5.48 -3.40 -5.28
N ARG A 128 6.63 -2.86 -4.88
CA ARG A 128 7.80 -3.66 -4.57
C ARG A 128 7.95 -3.78 -3.07
N VAL A 129 8.05 -5.01 -2.59
CA VAL A 129 8.30 -5.33 -1.19
C VAL A 129 9.61 -6.08 -1.05
N CYS A 130 10.40 -5.78 -0.03
CA CYS A 130 11.60 -6.52 0.31
C CYS A 130 11.52 -6.97 1.76
N GLY A 131 11.93 -8.19 2.04
CA GLY A 131 11.89 -8.74 3.38
C GLY A 131 12.97 -9.79 3.58
N GLY A 132 13.14 -10.20 4.82
CA GLY A 132 14.10 -11.26 5.13
C GLY A 132 13.91 -11.81 6.53
N LEU A 133 14.32 -13.06 6.70
CA LEU A 133 14.28 -13.79 7.96
C LEU A 133 15.69 -14.13 8.43
N GLY A 134 15.96 -13.89 9.70
CA GLY A 134 17.23 -14.19 10.34
C GLY A 134 17.30 -15.67 10.68
N CYS A 135 17.80 -16.47 9.74
CA CYS A 135 18.00 -17.89 9.96
C CYS A 135 19.27 -18.10 10.81
N PRO A 136 19.15 -18.66 12.03
CA PRO A 136 20.29 -18.91 12.90
C PRO A 136 21.20 -20.00 12.32
N SER A 137 22.47 -19.97 12.71
CA SER A 137 23.40 -21.05 12.36
C SER A 137 23.00 -22.37 13.01
N LYS A 138 23.42 -23.49 12.42
CA LYS A 138 23.19 -24.82 13.01
C LYS A 138 23.77 -24.92 14.43
N GLU A 139 24.97 -24.39 14.65
CA GLU A 139 25.61 -24.35 15.96
C GLU A 139 24.77 -23.58 16.99
N THR A 140 24.15 -22.47 16.59
CA THR A 140 23.21 -21.75 17.46
C THR A 140 22.02 -22.63 17.83
N LEU A 141 21.41 -23.31 16.86
CA LEU A 141 20.26 -24.17 17.09
C LEU A 141 20.59 -25.38 17.98
N ASP A 142 21.74 -26.01 17.79
CA ASP A 142 22.18 -27.18 18.58
C ASP A 142 22.37 -26.82 20.07
N ASN A 143 22.59 -25.55 20.40
CA ASN A 143 22.81 -25.05 21.75
C ASN A 143 21.60 -24.36 22.38
N VAL A 144 20.49 -24.18 21.65
CA VAL A 144 19.29 -23.52 22.18
C VAL A 144 18.55 -24.45 23.13
N GLN A 145 18.36 -24.00 24.37
CA GLN A 145 17.49 -24.66 25.34
C GLN A 145 16.14 -23.96 25.34
N ILE A 146 15.08 -24.71 24.99
CA ILE A 146 13.72 -24.14 24.97
C ILE A 146 13.32 -23.77 26.40
N PRO A 147 12.97 -22.51 26.67
CA PRO A 147 12.53 -22.09 27.99
C PRO A 147 11.28 -22.85 28.44
N THR A 148 11.20 -23.18 29.72
CA THR A 148 10.03 -23.84 30.32
C THR A 148 9.39 -22.96 31.39
N GLY A 149 8.06 -22.89 31.41
CA GLY A 149 7.31 -22.05 32.36
C GLY A 149 7.35 -20.57 31.98
N ASP A 150 7.43 -19.68 32.99
CA ASP A 150 7.34 -18.22 32.83
C ASP A 150 8.67 -17.54 32.41
N GLN A 151 9.61 -18.30 31.85
CA GLN A 151 10.87 -17.74 31.37
C GLN A 151 10.64 -16.84 30.14
N PRO A 152 11.38 -15.73 30.01
CA PRO A 152 11.24 -14.85 28.86
C PRO A 152 11.60 -15.59 27.56
N PRO A 153 10.92 -15.28 26.44
CA PRO A 153 11.24 -15.87 25.15
C PRO A 153 12.69 -15.63 24.72
N ILE A 154 13.32 -16.65 24.15
CA ILE A 154 14.63 -16.52 23.51
C ILE A 154 14.42 -15.98 22.11
N ILE A 155 15.09 -14.87 21.80
CA ILE A 155 15.15 -14.33 20.44
C ILE A 155 16.44 -14.83 19.80
N LEU A 156 16.33 -15.61 18.73
CA LEU A 156 17.49 -16.16 18.04
C LEU A 156 18.25 -15.03 17.33
N PRO A 157 19.56 -14.89 17.57
CA PRO A 157 20.33 -13.80 16.99
C PRO A 157 20.40 -13.92 15.46
N ALA A 158 20.15 -12.81 14.77
CA ALA A 158 20.39 -12.72 13.33
C ALA A 158 21.78 -12.13 13.07
N GLN A 159 22.67 -12.92 12.44
CA GLN A 159 23.95 -12.42 11.92
C GLN A 159 23.77 -11.82 10.52
N GLN A 160 22.84 -12.37 9.75
CA GLN A 160 22.41 -11.90 8.43
C GLN A 160 20.93 -12.26 8.24
N LEU A 161 20.23 -11.54 7.38
CA LEU A 161 18.89 -11.93 6.92
C LEU A 161 18.98 -12.59 5.55
N ALA A 162 18.19 -13.64 5.35
CA ALA A 162 17.93 -14.19 4.03
C ALA A 162 16.96 -13.27 3.29
N CYS A 163 17.50 -12.22 2.67
CA CYS A 163 16.72 -11.18 2.02
C CYS A 163 16.20 -11.60 0.64
N PHE A 164 15.00 -11.14 0.31
CA PHE A 164 14.36 -11.26 -1.00
C PHE A 164 13.54 -10.00 -1.30
N CYS A 165 13.19 -9.80 -2.56
CA CYS A 165 12.21 -8.80 -2.97
C CYS A 165 11.19 -9.42 -3.92
N LEU A 166 9.95 -8.97 -3.82
CA LEU A 166 8.84 -9.37 -4.68
C LEU A 166 8.24 -8.12 -5.32
N ASP A 167 7.87 -8.25 -6.59
CA ASP A 167 7.14 -7.25 -7.33
C ASP A 167 5.69 -7.73 -7.47
N LEU A 168 4.76 -6.93 -6.96
CA LEU A 168 3.33 -7.15 -6.99
C LEU A 168 2.71 -6.19 -8.00
N PHE A 169 1.97 -6.72 -8.97
CA PHE A 169 1.20 -5.93 -9.91
C PHE A 169 -0.29 -6.07 -9.61
N VAL A 170 -1.01 -4.96 -9.72
CA VAL A 170 -2.46 -4.89 -9.56
C VAL A 170 -3.03 -4.14 -10.76
N VAL A 171 -4.04 -4.70 -11.41
CA VAL A 171 -4.86 -3.99 -12.39
C VAL A 171 -6.25 -3.77 -11.81
N GLY A 172 -6.81 -2.60 -12.04
CA GLY A 172 -8.12 -2.25 -11.55
C GLY A 172 -8.79 -1.14 -12.35
N HIS A 173 -10.02 -0.83 -11.97
CA HIS A 173 -10.78 0.30 -12.51
C HIS A 173 -11.49 1.06 -11.37
N VAL A 174 -12.08 2.20 -11.71
CA VAL A 174 -12.81 3.05 -10.75
C VAL A 174 -14.23 3.25 -11.23
N GLU A 175 -15.18 3.13 -10.31
CA GLU A 175 -16.61 3.37 -10.56
C GLU A 175 -17.16 4.37 -9.55
N ILE A 176 -18.26 5.04 -9.92
CA ILE A 176 -19.08 5.78 -8.96
C ILE A 176 -20.20 4.87 -8.45
N THR A 177 -20.27 4.70 -7.14
CA THR A 177 -21.31 3.91 -6.47
C THR A 177 -22.08 4.78 -5.49
N THR A 178 -23.33 4.42 -5.21
CA THR A 178 -24.13 5.07 -4.17
C THR A 178 -24.12 4.19 -2.91
N ASN A 179 -23.74 4.76 -1.77
CA ASN A 179 -23.76 4.04 -0.50
C ASN A 179 -25.18 3.95 0.08
N LEU A 180 -25.34 3.22 1.19
CA LEU A 180 -26.64 3.04 1.87
C LEU A 180 -27.27 4.35 2.37
N ALA A 181 -26.47 5.40 2.55
CA ALA A 181 -26.93 6.73 2.94
C ALA A 181 -27.30 7.61 1.73
N GLY A 182 -27.32 7.06 0.52
CA GLY A 182 -27.65 7.79 -0.71
C GLY A 182 -26.53 8.70 -1.22
N LYS A 183 -25.32 8.64 -0.64
CA LYS A 183 -24.18 9.45 -1.09
C LYS A 183 -23.38 8.72 -2.16
N GLN A 184 -23.00 9.45 -3.18
CA GLN A 184 -22.09 8.94 -4.20
C GLN A 184 -20.65 8.92 -3.68
N GLN A 185 -19.91 7.87 -4.06
CA GLN A 185 -18.52 7.65 -3.70
C GLN A 185 -17.77 7.05 -4.89
N LEU A 186 -16.50 7.43 -5.04
CA LEU A 186 -15.58 6.75 -5.93
C LEU A 186 -15.13 5.45 -5.28
N LYS A 187 -15.31 4.35 -6.00
CA LYS A 187 -14.93 3.02 -5.55
C LYS A 187 -13.97 2.41 -6.55
N THR A 188 -12.79 2.07 -6.06
CA THR A 188 -11.81 1.30 -6.80
C THR A 188 -12.16 -0.19 -6.75
N LYS A 189 -12.05 -0.89 -7.88
CA LYS A 189 -12.11 -2.35 -7.98
C LYS A 189 -10.79 -2.90 -8.49
N VAL A 190 -10.51 -4.14 -8.10
CA VAL A 190 -9.32 -4.90 -8.53
C VAL A 190 -9.79 -5.98 -9.48
N ASP A 191 -9.21 -5.99 -10.68
CA ASP A 191 -9.53 -6.93 -11.76
C ASP A 191 -8.51 -8.06 -11.83
N GLY A 192 -7.25 -7.77 -11.46
CA GLY A 192 -6.18 -8.76 -11.41
C GLY A 192 -5.09 -8.37 -10.41
N LEU A 193 -4.43 -9.36 -9.85
CA LEU A 193 -3.31 -9.22 -8.92
C LEU A 193 -2.33 -10.36 -9.20
N GLU A 194 -1.05 -10.03 -9.35
CA GLU A 194 0.01 -10.98 -9.72
C GLU A 194 1.29 -10.69 -8.93
N ILE A 195 1.92 -11.72 -8.36
CA ILE A 195 3.26 -11.64 -7.77
C ILE A 195 4.26 -12.23 -8.75
N VAL A 196 5.26 -11.45 -9.16
CA VAL A 196 6.24 -11.93 -10.15
C VAL A 196 7.20 -12.96 -9.56
N ASP A 197 7.39 -14.05 -10.32
CA ASP A 197 8.41 -15.09 -10.11
C ASP A 197 8.30 -15.86 -8.76
N MET A 198 7.10 -16.05 -8.21
CA MET A 198 6.94 -16.83 -6.99
C MET A 198 6.76 -18.33 -7.29
N GLN A 199 7.54 -19.18 -6.63
CA GLN A 199 7.40 -20.62 -6.75
C GLN A 199 7.45 -21.31 -5.38
N PRO A 200 6.76 -22.45 -5.21
CA PRO A 200 5.90 -23.13 -6.19
C PRO A 200 4.54 -22.43 -6.41
N GLU A 201 3.87 -22.74 -7.52
CA GLU A 201 2.56 -22.17 -7.91
C GLU A 201 1.51 -22.22 -6.77
N GLY A 202 1.48 -23.30 -5.98
CA GLY A 202 0.58 -23.39 -4.84
C GLY A 202 0.82 -22.34 -3.75
N LEU A 203 2.08 -21.93 -3.53
CA LEU A 203 2.44 -20.88 -2.59
C LEU A 203 2.04 -19.50 -3.13
N GLU A 204 2.36 -19.24 -4.40
CA GLU A 204 1.99 -18.03 -5.14
C GLU A 204 0.48 -17.79 -5.08
N ASN A 205 -0.32 -18.75 -5.55
CA ASN A 205 -1.78 -18.69 -5.52
C ASN A 205 -2.34 -18.44 -4.11
N SER A 206 -1.73 -19.04 -3.07
CA SER A 206 -2.17 -18.84 -1.68
C SER A 206 -1.87 -17.42 -1.20
N CYS A 207 -0.67 -16.92 -1.52
CA CYS A 207 -0.24 -15.57 -1.19
C CYS A 207 -1.11 -14.53 -1.92
N GLU A 208 -1.34 -14.70 -3.20
CA GLU A 208 -2.19 -13.81 -4.00
C GLU A 208 -3.63 -13.80 -3.52
N CYS A 209 -4.20 -14.96 -3.18
CA CYS A 209 -5.54 -15.04 -2.60
C CYS A 209 -5.64 -14.25 -1.28
N TYR A 210 -4.65 -14.40 -0.40
CA TYR A 210 -4.61 -13.66 0.86
C TYR A 210 -4.43 -12.15 0.61
N LEU A 211 -3.52 -11.76 -0.28
CA LEU A 211 -3.28 -10.36 -0.62
C LEU A 211 -4.49 -9.71 -1.26
N ASN A 212 -5.16 -10.38 -2.20
CA ASN A 212 -6.39 -9.89 -2.80
C ASN A 212 -7.49 -9.70 -1.74
N THR A 213 -7.62 -10.64 -0.80
CA THR A 213 -8.56 -10.51 0.33
C THR A 213 -8.21 -9.31 1.21
N LEU A 214 -6.94 -9.11 1.55
CA LEU A 214 -6.47 -7.97 2.32
C LEU A 214 -6.74 -6.65 1.59
N VAL A 215 -6.45 -6.60 0.29
CA VAL A 215 -6.69 -5.43 -0.56
C VAL A 215 -8.17 -5.09 -0.53
N GLN A 216 -9.04 -6.05 -0.83
CA GLN A 216 -10.48 -5.81 -0.93
C GLN A 216 -11.14 -5.47 0.41
N LEU A 217 -10.74 -6.12 1.50
CA LEU A 217 -11.41 -5.97 2.80
C LEU A 217 -10.81 -4.89 3.70
N VAL A 218 -9.55 -4.54 3.52
CA VAL A 218 -8.84 -3.59 4.40
C VAL A 218 -8.35 -2.36 3.66
N ILE A 219 -7.68 -2.53 2.51
CA ILE A 219 -7.03 -1.42 1.83
C ILE A 219 -8.04 -0.58 1.05
N LEU A 220 -8.80 -1.18 0.13
CA LEU A 220 -9.77 -0.46 -0.72
C LEU A 220 -10.83 0.32 0.07
N PRO A 221 -11.41 -0.21 1.17
CA PRO A 221 -12.36 0.56 1.97
C PRO A 221 -11.72 1.81 2.58
N ARG A 222 -10.46 1.73 3.03
CA ARG A 222 -9.75 2.89 3.60
C ARG A 222 -9.40 3.92 2.53
N VAL A 223 -9.00 3.48 1.34
CA VAL A 223 -8.72 4.36 0.19
C VAL A 223 -10.01 5.07 -0.25
N SER A 224 -11.12 4.34 -0.38
CA SER A 224 -12.41 4.90 -0.80
C SER A 224 -12.87 6.03 0.13
N VAL A 225 -12.73 5.85 1.46
CA VAL A 225 -13.03 6.89 2.45
C VAL A 225 -12.14 8.13 2.31
N ALA A 226 -10.85 7.95 2.01
CA ALA A 226 -9.93 9.06 1.80
C ALA A 226 -10.27 9.84 0.52
N VAL A 227 -10.59 9.13 -0.56
CA VAL A 227 -10.96 9.73 -1.86
C VAL A 227 -12.31 10.46 -1.79
N GLU A 228 -13.31 9.91 -1.10
CA GLU A 228 -14.62 10.56 -0.89
C GLU A 228 -14.44 11.94 -0.23
N LYS A 229 -13.62 12.01 0.84
CA LYS A 229 -13.31 13.26 1.54
C LYS A 229 -12.63 14.29 0.63
N LEU A 230 -11.79 13.83 -0.29
CA LEU A 230 -11.10 14.70 -1.24
C LEU A 230 -11.99 15.15 -2.39
N THR A 231 -13.00 14.37 -2.78
CA THR A 231 -13.75 14.62 -4.03
C THR A 231 -15.11 15.28 -3.78
N PHE A 232 -15.92 14.73 -2.88
CA PHE A 232 -17.31 15.16 -2.67
C PHE A 232 -17.52 15.94 -1.38
N GLU A 233 -16.50 16.02 -0.51
CA GLU A 233 -16.58 16.80 0.73
C GLU A 233 -15.88 18.18 0.68
N ILE A 234 -15.29 18.59 -0.46
CA ILE A 234 -14.59 19.89 -0.59
C ILE A 234 -15.52 21.07 -0.23
N LEU A 235 -16.80 20.98 -0.60
CA LEU A 235 -17.79 22.04 -0.37
C LEU A 235 -18.70 21.77 0.85
N LYS A 236 -18.34 20.78 1.67
CA LYS A 236 -19.10 20.38 2.86
C LYS A 236 -19.07 21.53 3.87
N GLY A 237 -20.25 22.06 4.20
CA GLY A 237 -20.42 23.19 5.11
C GLY A 237 -21.23 24.34 4.53
N LEU A 238 -21.48 24.34 3.22
CA LEU A 238 -22.43 25.25 2.59
C LEU A 238 -23.84 24.64 2.67
N PRO A 239 -24.75 25.16 3.50
CA PRO A 239 -26.12 24.67 3.52
C PRO A 239 -26.72 24.91 2.13
N LYS A 240 -27.33 23.87 1.55
CA LYS A 240 -28.02 23.84 0.24
C LYS A 240 -27.23 23.36 -0.97
N ILE A 241 -25.99 22.92 -0.88
CA ILE A 241 -25.27 22.37 -2.05
C ILE A 241 -25.23 20.84 -2.01
N VAL A 242 -25.66 20.20 -3.10
CA VAL A 242 -25.53 18.75 -3.33
C VAL A 242 -24.62 18.53 -4.54
N LEU A 243 -23.65 17.64 -4.38
CA LEU A 243 -22.73 17.23 -5.45
C LEU A 243 -23.11 15.84 -5.93
N SER A 244 -23.18 15.66 -7.25
CA SER A 244 -23.41 14.35 -7.87
C SER A 244 -22.59 14.20 -9.13
N ALA A 245 -22.31 12.99 -9.56
CA ALA A 245 -21.61 12.67 -10.78
C ALA A 245 -22.46 13.04 -11.99
N SER A 246 -21.86 13.74 -12.96
CA SER A 246 -22.53 14.00 -14.22
C SER A 246 -22.82 12.70 -14.97
N THR A 247 -24.04 12.59 -15.48
CA THR A 247 -24.50 11.50 -16.36
C THR A 247 -24.40 11.88 -17.84
N LYS A 248 -24.00 13.12 -18.15
CA LYS A 248 -23.88 13.64 -19.52
C LYS A 248 -22.52 13.33 -20.16
N VAL A 249 -21.53 12.96 -19.34
CA VAL A 249 -20.18 12.60 -19.79
C VAL A 249 -20.08 11.08 -19.89
N PRO A 250 -19.72 10.51 -21.07
CA PRO A 250 -19.45 9.08 -21.17
C PRO A 250 -18.24 8.73 -20.29
N ASN A 251 -18.29 7.58 -19.62
CA ASN A 251 -17.26 7.09 -18.69
C ASN A 251 -16.95 8.11 -17.56
N ASN A 252 -17.81 8.19 -16.55
CA ASN A 252 -17.58 8.99 -15.35
C ASN A 252 -17.54 8.05 -14.11
N PRO A 253 -16.37 7.85 -13.48
CA PRO A 253 -15.11 8.55 -13.71
C PRO A 253 -14.39 8.04 -14.97
N ALA A 254 -13.52 8.86 -15.55
CA ALA A 254 -12.72 8.50 -16.72
C ALA A 254 -11.26 8.23 -16.33
N ILE A 255 -10.67 7.15 -16.82
CA ILE A 255 -9.21 6.92 -16.76
C ILE A 255 -8.65 6.96 -18.17
N GLU A 256 -7.96 8.06 -18.48
CA GLU A 256 -7.40 8.37 -19.80
C GLU A 256 -6.39 9.51 -19.67
N ASP A 257 -5.51 9.66 -20.67
CA ASP A 257 -4.46 10.70 -20.68
C ASP A 257 -3.60 10.73 -19.41
N ASN A 258 -3.32 9.55 -18.82
CA ASN A 258 -2.58 9.42 -17.55
C ASN A 258 -3.27 10.12 -16.36
N GLN A 259 -4.60 10.29 -16.42
CA GLN A 259 -5.40 10.98 -15.42
C GLN A 259 -6.63 10.17 -14.99
N LEU A 260 -6.98 10.29 -13.71
CA LEU A 260 -8.32 10.00 -13.20
C LEU A 260 -9.14 11.29 -13.23
N LYS A 261 -10.19 11.32 -14.05
CA LYS A 261 -11.07 12.46 -14.25
C LYS A 261 -12.44 12.19 -13.63
N VAL A 262 -13.03 13.19 -12.99
CA VAL A 262 -14.35 13.13 -12.35
C VAL A 262 -15.14 14.37 -12.74
N PHE A 263 -16.35 14.16 -13.24
CA PHE A 263 -17.24 15.21 -13.69
C PHE A 263 -18.44 15.30 -12.73
N ILE A 264 -18.70 16.48 -12.20
CA ILE A 264 -19.64 16.69 -11.08
C ILE A 264 -20.68 17.74 -11.48
N GLU A 265 -21.95 17.46 -11.21
CA GLU A 265 -23.07 18.40 -11.24
C GLU A 265 -23.30 18.95 -9.83
N VAL A 266 -23.66 20.22 -9.77
CA VAL A 266 -23.88 20.96 -8.54
C VAL A 266 -25.35 21.39 -8.48
N GLU A 267 -26.10 20.80 -7.56
CA GLU A 267 -27.50 21.18 -7.33
C GLU A 267 -27.61 22.05 -6.08
N VAL A 268 -28.38 23.15 -6.21
CA VAL A 268 -28.73 24.01 -5.08
C VAL A 268 -30.13 23.65 -4.58
N LEU A 269 -30.22 23.11 -3.38
CA LEU A 269 -31.48 22.82 -2.71
C LEU A 269 -32.20 24.14 -2.30
N PRO A 270 -33.54 24.15 -2.25
CA PRO A 270 -34.33 25.33 -1.89
C PRO A 270 -33.97 26.00 -0.55
#